data_AF-A0A6H0XU56-F1
#
_entry.id   AF-A0A6H0XU56-F1
#
_cell.length_a   1.000
_cell.length_b   1.000
_cell.length_c   1.000
_cell.angle_alpha   90.00
_cell.angle_beta   90.00
_cell.angle_gamma   90.00
#
_symmetry.space_group_name_H-M   'P 1'
#
loop_
_entity.id
_entity.type
_entity.pdbx_description
1 polymer ?
#
loop_
_entity_poly.entity_id
_entity_poly.type
_entity_poly.pdbx_seq_one_letter_code
_entity_poly.pdbx_strand_id
1 'polypeptide(L)'
;MRFLAILPIVLSAVALILTFLCVFAGNTTGFMEDYALITLNTSRFGENIVNLTSSSSSSDSSNVLQNIWNDITNTVSQDINDEINAVAKELGLRDFYSLHSLTYCEGYYEPGAIPNATLSRSQIWQNTTWCSARTALFTWDPRQEIQKQLNASGAGYIDITKLNWPTQLDDNIHDIQTTFKAAFVIYCIAIALFFIAFITAVLSIFFLGRIWTMVNIAVDTLSFIAVLIASALITAVMQQGAKNINGYGEEVGIEAYYSSKFLAITWVATGLAFVASCVWCVDCCIGRRDKRDRRSKRLNSYEDGHHLADTKAFS
;
A
#
# COMPACT_ATOMS: atom_id res chain seq x y z
N MET A 1 25.67 2.57 30.37
CA MET A 1 24.40 2.89 29.68
C MET A 1 24.04 1.73 28.77
N ARG A 2 22.75 1.46 28.53
CA ARG A 2 22.33 0.40 27.61
C ARG A 2 22.49 0.90 26.18
N PHE A 3 23.70 0.85 25.62
CA PHE A 3 23.94 1.20 24.22
C PHE A 3 23.07 0.38 23.26
N LEU A 4 22.72 -0.85 23.64
CA LEU A 4 21.80 -1.71 22.90
C LEU A 4 20.36 -1.16 22.82
N ALA A 5 19.95 -0.27 23.74
CA ALA A 5 18.62 0.34 23.74
C ALA A 5 18.48 1.48 22.73
N ILE A 6 19.59 2.02 22.20
CA ILE A 6 19.56 3.07 21.16
C ILE A 6 19.11 2.48 19.83
N LEU A 7 19.55 1.26 19.52
CA LEU A 7 19.21 0.56 18.28
C LEU A 7 17.69 0.42 18.08
N PRO A 8 16.90 -0.15 19.01
CA PRO A 8 15.46 -0.28 18.83
C PRO A 8 14.76 1.07 18.78
N ILE A 9 15.25 2.12 19.46
CA ILE A 9 14.69 3.49 19.30
C ILE A 9 14.77 3.93 17.84
N VAL A 10 15.93 3.78 17.21
CA VAL A 10 16.14 4.15 15.81
C VAL A 10 15.30 3.26 14.88
N LEU A 11 15.28 1.95 15.11
CA LEU A 11 14.50 1.02 14.29
C LEU A 11 13.00 1.30 14.37
N SER A 12 12.45 1.52 15.56
CA SER A 12 11.02 1.86 15.74
C SER A 12 10.69 3.23 15.14
N ALA A 13 11.60 4.20 15.20
CA ALA A 13 11.40 5.50 14.54
C ALA A 13 11.35 5.37 13.01
N VAL A 14 12.27 4.59 12.41
CA VAL A 14 12.26 4.36 10.95
C VAL A 14 11.04 3.54 10.55
N ALA A 15 10.67 2.50 11.30
CA ALA A 15 9.46 1.72 11.05
C ALA A 15 8.19 2.59 11.12
N LEU A 16 8.11 3.51 12.09
CA LEU A 16 7.03 4.49 12.20
C LEU A 16 6.93 5.36 10.94
N ILE A 17 8.06 5.93 10.49
CA ILE A 17 8.10 6.76 9.27
C ILE A 17 7.66 5.96 8.05
N LEU A 18 8.20 4.76 7.84
CA LEU A 18 7.84 3.93 6.68
C LEU A 18 6.35 3.54 6.70
N THR A 19 5.81 3.19 7.87
CA THR A 19 4.38 2.87 8.00
C THR A 19 3.50 4.08 7.71
N PHE A 20 3.92 5.28 8.13
CA PHE A 20 3.27 6.53 7.72
C PHE A 20 3.32 6.72 6.20
N LEU A 21 4.49 6.50 5.57
CA LEU A 21 4.62 6.61 4.11
C LEU A 21 3.73 5.61 3.37
N CYS A 22 3.53 4.38 3.88
CA CYS A 22 2.58 3.44 3.31
C CYS A 22 1.15 4.02 3.29
N VAL A 23 0.71 4.65 4.38
CA VAL A 23 -0.65 5.20 4.50
C VAL A 23 -0.84 6.49 3.68
N PHE A 24 0.20 7.32 3.58
CA PHE A 24 0.14 8.64 2.93
C PHE A 24 0.77 8.67 1.53
N ALA A 25 1.16 7.52 0.96
CA ALA A 25 1.60 7.44 -0.43
C ALA A 25 0.51 8.00 -1.37
N GLY A 26 0.88 8.76 -2.41
CA GLY A 26 -0.07 9.33 -3.37
C GLY A 26 -0.99 10.41 -2.81
N ASN A 27 -0.62 11.04 -1.68
CA ASN A 27 -1.43 12.07 -1.05
C ASN A 27 -1.65 13.32 -1.92
N THR A 28 -0.67 13.65 -2.76
CA THR A 28 -0.72 14.74 -3.74
C THR A 28 0.00 14.29 -5.00
N THR A 29 -0.24 15.00 -6.11
CA THR A 29 0.57 14.83 -7.32
C THR A 29 2.06 15.06 -7.00
N GLY A 30 2.91 14.24 -7.60
CA GLY A 30 4.35 14.15 -7.38
C GLY A 30 4.80 13.43 -6.09
N PHE A 31 3.90 13.10 -5.16
CA PHE A 31 4.28 12.49 -3.88
C PHE A 31 4.08 10.98 -3.87
N MET A 32 5.17 10.22 -4.05
CA MET A 32 5.17 8.75 -3.97
C MET A 32 4.13 8.08 -4.89
N GLU A 33 3.95 8.58 -6.10
CA GLU A 33 2.97 8.07 -7.07
C GLU A 33 3.23 6.61 -7.46
N ASP A 34 4.50 6.22 -7.59
CA ASP A 34 4.89 4.84 -7.91
C ASP A 34 4.61 3.83 -6.77
N TYR A 35 4.11 4.28 -5.62
CA TYR A 35 3.78 3.45 -4.46
C TYR A 35 2.29 3.14 -4.38
N ALA A 36 1.60 3.15 -5.52
CA ALA A 36 0.22 2.70 -5.63
C ALA A 36 0.08 1.21 -5.25
N LEU A 37 -1.00 0.88 -4.54
CA LEU A 37 -1.37 -0.49 -4.22
C LEU A 37 -1.71 -1.27 -5.48
N ILE A 38 -2.61 -0.69 -6.27
CA ILE A 38 -3.08 -1.24 -7.54
C ILE A 38 -3.15 -0.09 -8.53
N THR A 39 -2.64 -0.28 -9.74
CA THR A 39 -2.81 0.63 -10.86
C THR A 39 -3.63 -0.08 -11.92
N LEU A 40 -4.77 0.50 -12.29
CA LEU A 40 -5.54 0.06 -13.44
C LEU A 40 -5.06 0.83 -14.66
N ASN A 41 -4.72 0.10 -15.72
CA ASN A 41 -4.52 0.61 -17.05
C ASN A 41 -5.82 0.43 -17.82
N THR A 42 -6.38 1.54 -18.28
CA THR A 42 -7.64 1.64 -19.01
C THR A 42 -7.42 2.17 -20.43
N SER A 43 -6.17 2.25 -20.91
CA SER A 43 -5.85 2.74 -22.27
C SER A 43 -6.59 1.96 -23.37
N ARG A 44 -6.74 0.64 -23.24
CA ARG A 44 -7.45 -0.19 -24.23
C ARG A 44 -8.97 -0.16 -24.08
N PHE A 45 -9.50 0.52 -23.07
CA PHE A 45 -10.94 0.61 -22.86
C PHE A 45 -11.66 1.29 -24.05
N GLY A 46 -10.98 2.23 -24.72
CA GLY A 46 -11.50 2.92 -25.90
C GLY A 46 -11.87 1.99 -27.05
N GLU A 47 -11.09 0.93 -27.29
CA GLU A 47 -11.35 -0.05 -28.35
C GLU A 47 -12.73 -0.70 -28.17
N ASN A 48 -13.09 -0.99 -26.92
CA ASN A 48 -14.34 -1.65 -26.60
C ASN A 48 -15.55 -0.71 -26.72
N ILE A 49 -15.39 0.59 -26.40
CA ILE A 49 -16.43 1.61 -26.62
C ILE A 49 -16.77 1.73 -28.11
N VAL A 50 -15.74 1.74 -28.98
CA VAL A 50 -15.93 1.82 -30.44
C VAL A 50 -16.66 0.58 -30.96
N ASN A 51 -16.32 -0.61 -30.46
CA ASN A 51 -17.00 -1.86 -30.84
C ASN A 51 -18.47 -1.91 -30.36
N LEU A 52 -18.73 -1.48 -29.12
CA LEU A 52 -20.08 -1.34 -28.56
C LEU A 52 -20.95 -0.41 -29.41
N THR A 53 -20.39 0.71 -29.86
CA THR A 53 -21.09 1.70 -30.70
C THR A 53 -21.37 1.16 -32.11
N SER A 54 -20.44 0.38 -32.67
CA SER A 54 -20.61 -0.27 -33.98
C SER A 54 -21.71 -1.34 -33.95
N SER A 55 -21.92 -1.96 -32.80
CA SER A 55 -22.92 -3.01 -32.57
C SER A 55 -24.31 -2.48 -32.18
N SER A 56 -24.39 -1.24 -31.66
CA SER A 56 -25.63 -0.59 -31.24
C SER A 56 -26.17 0.29 -32.36
N SER A 57 -26.76 -0.34 -33.36
CA SER A 57 -27.61 0.30 -34.37
C SER A 57 -28.92 0.81 -33.74
N SER A 58 -28.84 1.90 -32.98
CA SER A 58 -29.98 2.67 -32.47
C SER A 58 -29.80 4.17 -32.73
N SER A 59 -30.06 4.52 -33.98
CA SER A 59 -30.70 5.71 -34.57
C SER A 59 -30.51 7.16 -34.06
N ASP A 60 -29.81 7.48 -32.97
CA ASP A 60 -29.70 8.90 -32.55
C ASP A 60 -28.35 9.32 -31.95
N SER A 61 -27.67 8.46 -31.19
CA SER A 61 -26.37 8.78 -30.54
C SER A 61 -25.14 8.41 -31.38
N SER A 62 -25.29 7.57 -32.41
CA SER A 62 -24.21 7.15 -33.31
C SER A 62 -23.62 8.31 -34.12
N ASN A 63 -24.37 9.39 -34.32
CA ASN A 63 -23.96 10.50 -35.18
C ASN A 63 -22.87 11.36 -34.52
N VAL A 64 -22.86 11.53 -33.20
CA VAL A 64 -21.90 12.42 -32.53
C VAL A 64 -20.51 11.78 -32.44
N LEU A 65 -20.43 10.53 -31.97
CA LEU A 65 -19.16 9.81 -31.87
C LEU A 65 -18.59 9.45 -33.25
N GLN A 66 -19.43 9.07 -34.21
CA GLN A 66 -18.94 8.83 -35.57
C GLN A 66 -18.45 10.13 -36.23
N ASN A 67 -19.06 11.28 -35.95
CA ASN A 67 -18.55 12.55 -36.46
C ASN A 67 -17.19 12.90 -35.84
N ILE A 68 -16.99 12.70 -34.53
CA ILE A 68 -15.70 12.88 -33.86
C ILE A 68 -14.66 11.90 -34.41
N TRP A 69 -15.03 10.63 -34.56
CA TRP A 69 -14.19 9.58 -35.13
C TRP A 69 -13.78 9.91 -36.57
N ASN A 70 -14.72 10.32 -37.41
CA ASN A 70 -14.45 10.67 -38.80
C ASN A 70 -13.58 11.93 -38.91
N ASP A 71 -13.73 12.92 -38.04
CA ASP A 71 -12.90 14.13 -38.03
C ASP A 71 -11.43 13.81 -37.66
N ILE A 72 -11.23 12.89 -36.71
CA ILE A 72 -9.91 12.39 -36.27
C ILE A 72 -9.27 11.45 -37.31
N THR A 73 -10.04 10.50 -37.85
CA THR A 73 -9.57 9.52 -38.86
C THR A 73 -9.16 10.21 -40.17
N ASN A 74 -9.77 11.35 -40.50
CA ASN A 74 -9.44 12.09 -41.72
C ASN A 74 -8.13 12.92 -41.60
N THR A 75 -7.58 13.10 -40.40
CA THR A 75 -6.43 13.99 -40.16
C THR A 75 -5.11 13.28 -39.90
N VAL A 76 -5.10 11.97 -39.60
CA VAL A 76 -3.87 11.22 -39.27
C VAL A 76 -3.95 9.81 -39.88
N SER A 77 -2.83 9.28 -40.37
CA SER A 77 -2.71 7.90 -40.90
C SER A 77 -1.49 7.21 -40.29
N GLN A 78 -1.41 7.17 -38.97
CA GLN A 78 -0.48 6.29 -38.25
C GLN A 78 -1.14 5.76 -36.97
N ASP A 79 -1.05 4.43 -36.83
CA ASP A 79 -1.46 3.60 -35.70
C ASP A 79 -2.85 3.88 -35.11
N ILE A 80 -3.81 3.07 -35.55
CA ILE A 80 -5.22 3.06 -35.12
C ILE A 80 -5.39 3.16 -33.60
N ASN A 81 -4.46 2.60 -32.82
CA ASN A 81 -4.48 2.65 -31.36
C ASN A 81 -4.32 4.08 -30.80
N ASP A 82 -3.50 4.92 -31.42
CA ASP A 82 -3.30 6.31 -30.97
C ASP A 82 -4.54 7.17 -31.27
N GLU A 83 -5.25 6.86 -32.36
CA GLU A 83 -6.53 7.49 -32.72
C GLU A 83 -7.65 7.10 -31.75
N ILE A 84 -7.72 5.82 -31.36
CA ILE A 84 -8.68 5.33 -30.35
C ILE A 84 -8.43 5.99 -28.99
N ASN A 85 -7.16 6.12 -28.59
CA ASN A 85 -6.79 6.80 -27.35
C ASN A 85 -7.13 8.30 -27.39
N ALA A 86 -6.99 8.96 -28.55
CA ALA A 86 -7.38 10.36 -28.72
C ALA A 86 -8.89 10.57 -28.51
N VAL A 87 -9.73 9.66 -29.03
CA VAL A 87 -11.19 9.68 -28.81
C VAL A 87 -11.52 9.43 -27.34
N ALA A 88 -10.91 8.43 -26.70
CA ALA A 88 -11.11 8.17 -25.28
C ALA A 88 -10.75 9.40 -24.42
N LYS A 89 -9.66 10.08 -24.77
CA LYS A 89 -9.21 11.31 -24.13
C LYS A 89 -10.20 12.47 -24.32
N GLU A 90 -10.77 12.63 -25.51
CA GLU A 90 -11.81 13.63 -25.80
C GLU A 90 -13.10 13.37 -25.01
N LEU A 91 -13.41 12.09 -24.76
CA LEU A 91 -14.50 11.68 -23.86
C LEU A 91 -14.16 11.88 -22.37
N GLY A 92 -12.98 12.42 -22.07
CA GLY A 92 -12.50 12.68 -20.72
C GLY A 92 -12.04 11.44 -19.95
N LEU A 93 -11.86 10.31 -20.63
CA LEU A 93 -11.32 9.10 -20.02
C LEU A 93 -9.83 9.25 -19.76
N ARG A 94 -9.37 8.62 -18.70
CA ARG A 94 -7.95 8.57 -18.30
C ARG A 94 -7.36 7.23 -18.71
N ASP A 95 -6.06 7.22 -19.01
CA ASP A 95 -5.37 5.99 -19.42
C ASP A 95 -5.04 5.10 -18.24
N PHE A 96 -4.95 5.68 -17.03
CA PHE A 96 -4.72 4.91 -15.82
C PHE A 96 -5.38 5.53 -14.59
N TYR A 97 -5.63 4.65 -13.61
CA TYR A 97 -6.07 4.98 -12.26
C TYR A 97 -5.20 4.27 -11.25
N SER A 98 -4.46 5.00 -10.42
CA SER A 98 -3.61 4.46 -9.36
C SER A 98 -4.27 4.58 -7.99
N LEU A 99 -4.51 3.45 -7.34
CA LEU A 99 -5.13 3.36 -6.03
C LEU A 99 -4.06 3.41 -4.93
N HIS A 100 -4.19 4.37 -4.02
CA HIS A 100 -3.37 4.48 -2.82
C HIS A 100 -4.23 4.23 -1.56
N SER A 101 -3.60 4.20 -0.39
CA SER A 101 -4.31 3.89 0.86
C SER A 101 -5.38 4.91 1.26
N LEU A 102 -5.21 6.18 0.89
CA LEU A 102 -6.14 7.27 1.26
C LEU A 102 -6.72 8.02 0.06
N THR A 103 -6.18 7.79 -1.12
CA THR A 103 -6.46 8.55 -2.33
C THR A 103 -6.47 7.61 -3.52
N TYR A 104 -7.05 8.06 -4.62
CA TYR A 104 -6.76 7.52 -5.93
C TYR A 104 -6.28 8.68 -6.81
N CYS A 105 -5.38 8.38 -7.74
CA CYS A 105 -4.91 9.33 -8.73
C CYS A 105 -5.20 8.82 -10.13
N GLU A 106 -5.27 9.75 -11.08
CA GLU A 106 -5.61 9.46 -12.47
C GLU A 106 -4.76 10.29 -13.43
N GLY A 107 -4.54 9.77 -14.62
CA GLY A 107 -3.67 10.44 -15.58
C GLY A 107 -3.58 9.78 -16.94
N TYR A 108 -2.59 10.26 -17.70
CA TYR A 108 -2.29 9.80 -19.05
C TYR A 108 -0.91 9.18 -19.11
N TYR A 109 -0.70 8.25 -20.02
CA TYR A 109 0.64 7.76 -20.31
C TYR A 109 1.32 8.64 -21.35
N GLU A 110 2.57 9.01 -21.09
CA GLU A 110 3.38 9.79 -22.03
C GLU A 110 4.62 8.99 -22.46
N PRO A 111 5.06 9.10 -23.74
CA PRO A 111 4.46 9.88 -24.83
C PRO A 111 3.25 9.22 -25.50
N GLY A 112 2.92 7.97 -25.13
CA GLY A 112 1.75 7.24 -25.60
C GLY A 112 1.43 6.08 -24.67
N ALA A 113 0.20 5.57 -24.75
CA ALA A 113 -0.31 4.59 -23.79
C ALA A 113 0.08 3.13 -24.10
N ILE A 114 0.44 2.84 -25.35
CA ILE A 114 0.72 1.49 -25.82
C ILE A 114 2.12 1.44 -26.44
N PRO A 115 2.97 0.46 -26.07
CA PRO A 115 4.25 0.30 -26.72
C PRO A 115 4.06 -0.14 -28.18
N ASN A 116 4.89 0.42 -29.07
CA ASN A 116 4.85 0.15 -30.51
C ASN A 116 6.28 -0.07 -31.04
N ALA A 117 6.44 -0.37 -32.34
CA ALA A 117 7.74 -0.65 -32.96
C ALA A 117 8.79 0.47 -32.74
N THR A 118 8.34 1.70 -32.54
CA THR A 118 9.16 2.90 -32.27
C THR A 118 9.18 3.31 -30.80
N LEU A 119 8.25 2.83 -29.96
CA LEU A 119 8.07 3.22 -28.57
C LEU A 119 8.16 2.00 -27.64
N SER A 120 9.27 1.89 -26.90
CA SER A 120 9.44 0.80 -25.94
C SER A 120 8.67 1.04 -24.64
N ARG A 121 8.26 -0.03 -23.94
CA ARG A 121 7.58 0.06 -22.63
C ARG A 121 8.38 0.85 -21.59
N SER A 122 9.72 0.86 -21.67
CA SER A 122 10.59 1.63 -20.76
C SER A 122 10.55 3.14 -20.98
N GLN A 123 10.04 3.60 -22.12
CA GLN A 123 9.90 5.02 -22.44
C GLN A 123 8.52 5.57 -22.09
N ILE A 124 7.58 4.70 -21.69
CA ILE A 124 6.24 5.07 -21.28
C ILE A 124 6.23 5.31 -19.77
N TRP A 125 5.76 6.49 -19.36
CA TRP A 125 5.65 6.87 -17.95
C TRP A 125 4.28 7.43 -17.64
N GLN A 126 3.90 7.38 -16.37
CA GLN A 126 2.60 7.83 -15.87
C GLN A 126 2.64 9.34 -15.60
N ASN A 127 1.89 10.12 -16.38
CA ASN A 127 1.66 11.53 -16.09
C ASN A 127 0.36 11.70 -15.29
N THR A 128 0.52 11.83 -13.97
CA THR A 128 -0.59 12.02 -13.05
C THR A 128 -1.17 13.43 -13.18
N THR A 129 -2.45 13.51 -13.56
CA THR A 129 -3.14 14.80 -13.79
C THR A 129 -3.94 15.26 -12.58
N TRP A 130 -4.55 14.33 -11.85
CA TRP A 130 -5.43 14.65 -10.73
C TRP A 130 -5.40 13.54 -9.68
N CYS A 131 -5.58 13.93 -8.41
CA CYS A 131 -5.73 13.01 -7.29
C CYS A 131 -6.94 13.41 -6.44
N SER A 132 -7.63 12.41 -5.91
CA SER A 132 -8.78 12.60 -5.05
C SER A 132 -8.40 13.19 -3.69
N ALA A 133 -9.37 13.80 -3.02
CA ALA A 133 -9.20 14.19 -1.63
C ALA A 133 -8.97 12.94 -0.73
N ARG A 134 -8.16 13.11 0.31
CA ARG A 134 -7.90 12.06 1.30
C ARG A 134 -9.19 11.59 1.95
N THR A 135 -9.55 10.33 1.73
CA THR A 135 -10.76 9.72 2.29
C THR A 135 -10.39 8.41 2.96
N ALA A 136 -10.56 8.33 4.28
CA ALA A 136 -10.34 7.08 5.01
C ALA A 136 -11.46 6.07 4.69
N LEU A 137 -11.11 4.78 4.57
CA LEU A 137 -12.07 3.69 4.36
C LEU A 137 -13.00 3.88 3.13
N PHE A 138 -12.51 4.58 2.11
CA PHE A 138 -13.29 4.79 0.89
C PHE A 138 -13.60 3.48 0.17
N THR A 139 -14.75 3.45 -0.49
CA THR A 139 -15.12 2.36 -1.40
C THR A 139 -14.84 2.87 -2.80
N TRP A 140 -13.88 2.25 -3.50
CA TRP A 140 -13.57 2.61 -4.87
C TRP A 140 -14.16 1.59 -5.83
N ASP A 141 -15.12 2.03 -6.64
CA ASP A 141 -15.67 1.26 -7.76
C ASP A 141 -15.29 2.01 -9.07
N PRO A 142 -14.46 1.41 -9.94
CA PRO A 142 -14.03 2.06 -11.17
C PRO A 142 -15.21 2.42 -12.09
N ARG A 143 -16.32 1.67 -12.04
CA ARG A 143 -17.51 1.94 -12.87
C ARG A 143 -18.16 3.27 -12.51
N GLN A 144 -18.26 3.57 -11.22
CA GLN A 144 -18.90 4.81 -10.79
C GLN A 144 -18.04 6.03 -11.17
N GLU A 145 -16.73 5.89 -11.08
CA GLU A 145 -15.82 6.99 -11.40
C GLU A 145 -15.76 7.25 -12.91
N ILE A 146 -15.67 6.20 -13.74
CA ILE A 146 -15.69 6.35 -15.20
C ILE A 146 -17.04 6.91 -15.66
N GLN A 147 -18.17 6.42 -15.14
CA GLN A 147 -19.50 6.94 -15.51
C GLN A 147 -19.64 8.42 -15.12
N LYS A 148 -19.11 8.82 -13.96
CA LYS A 148 -19.11 10.21 -13.51
C LYS A 148 -18.30 11.10 -14.45
N GLN A 149 -17.17 10.62 -14.96
CA GLN A 149 -16.37 11.35 -15.95
C GLN A 149 -17.10 11.46 -17.30
N LEU A 150 -17.70 10.37 -17.79
CA LEU A 150 -18.50 10.39 -19.02
C LEU A 150 -19.68 11.36 -18.93
N ASN A 151 -20.36 11.40 -17.79
CA ASN A 151 -21.44 12.36 -17.54
C ASN A 151 -20.93 13.81 -17.56
N ALA A 152 -19.75 14.08 -16.99
CA ALA A 152 -19.15 15.40 -16.98
C ALA A 152 -18.68 15.85 -18.38
N SER A 153 -18.23 14.91 -19.21
CA SER A 153 -17.83 15.15 -20.60
C SER A 153 -19.00 15.27 -21.58
N GLY A 154 -20.25 15.11 -21.11
CA GLY A 154 -21.44 15.11 -21.97
C GLY A 154 -21.70 13.80 -22.73
N ALA A 155 -20.90 12.76 -22.45
CA ALA A 155 -21.03 11.41 -23.00
C ALA A 155 -21.85 10.46 -22.10
N GLY A 156 -22.66 11.00 -21.19
CA GLY A 156 -23.43 10.23 -20.20
C GLY A 156 -24.52 9.30 -20.75
N TYR A 157 -24.75 9.31 -22.07
CA TYR A 157 -25.62 8.35 -22.75
C TYR A 157 -24.96 6.96 -22.90
N ILE A 158 -23.64 6.86 -22.72
CA ILE A 158 -22.91 5.60 -22.67
C ILE A 158 -23.05 5.05 -21.25
N ASP A 159 -23.85 4.01 -21.11
CA ASP A 159 -24.05 3.32 -19.84
C ASP A 159 -23.02 2.19 -19.71
N ILE A 160 -21.90 2.48 -19.05
CA ILE A 160 -20.82 1.51 -18.87
C ILE A 160 -21.20 0.39 -17.89
N THR A 161 -22.31 0.54 -17.15
CA THR A 161 -22.82 -0.51 -16.27
C THR A 161 -23.44 -1.68 -17.04
N LYS A 162 -23.70 -1.49 -18.35
CA LYS A 162 -24.18 -2.53 -19.27
C LYS A 162 -23.07 -3.30 -19.97
N LEU A 163 -21.79 -2.97 -19.74
CA LEU A 163 -20.72 -3.89 -20.12
C LEU A 163 -20.98 -5.20 -19.38
N ASN A 164 -20.76 -6.33 -20.06
CA ASN A 164 -20.99 -7.68 -19.53
C ASN A 164 -19.94 -8.02 -18.46
N TRP A 165 -19.90 -7.24 -17.39
CA TRP A 165 -19.00 -7.40 -16.27
C TRP A 165 -19.37 -8.68 -15.55
N PRO A 166 -18.47 -9.65 -15.43
CA PRO A 166 -18.80 -10.92 -14.81
C PRO A 166 -19.15 -10.69 -13.34
N THR A 167 -20.25 -11.28 -12.88
CA THR A 167 -20.72 -11.16 -11.49
C THR A 167 -19.65 -11.61 -10.48
N GLN A 168 -18.80 -12.55 -10.89
CA GLN A 168 -17.63 -13.02 -10.14
C GLN A 168 -16.63 -11.90 -9.84
N LEU A 169 -16.51 -10.89 -10.70
CA LEU A 169 -15.62 -9.75 -10.49
C LEU A 169 -16.20 -8.79 -9.44
N ASP A 170 -17.52 -8.62 -9.40
CA ASP A 170 -18.19 -7.79 -8.39
C ASP A 170 -18.06 -8.38 -6.98
N ASP A 171 -18.28 -9.69 -6.81
CA ASP A 171 -18.10 -10.36 -5.52
C ASP A 171 -16.65 -10.24 -5.03
N ASN A 172 -15.69 -10.47 -5.94
CA ASN A 172 -14.27 -10.35 -5.63
C ASN A 172 -13.88 -8.91 -5.26
N ILE A 173 -14.40 -7.90 -5.96
CA ILE A 173 -14.13 -6.49 -5.65
C ILE A 173 -14.64 -6.15 -4.25
N HIS A 174 -15.82 -6.65 -3.86
CA HIS A 174 -16.36 -6.44 -2.52
C HIS A 174 -15.46 -7.04 -1.42
N ASP A 175 -14.98 -8.27 -1.63
CA ASP A 175 -14.06 -8.94 -0.70
C ASP A 175 -12.72 -8.18 -0.57
N ILE A 176 -12.18 -7.72 -1.69
CA ILE A 176 -10.96 -6.91 -1.75
C ILE A 176 -11.14 -5.60 -0.98
N GLN A 177 -12.25 -4.89 -1.21
CA GLN A 177 -12.55 -3.63 -0.52
C GLN A 177 -12.69 -3.84 1.00
N THR A 178 -13.35 -4.91 1.42
CA THR A 178 -13.50 -5.24 2.85
C THR A 178 -12.15 -5.54 3.49
N THR A 179 -11.32 -6.33 2.81
CA THR A 179 -9.97 -6.66 3.27
C THR A 179 -9.05 -5.44 3.32
N PHE A 180 -9.13 -4.57 2.31
CA PHE A 180 -8.39 -3.30 2.26
C PHE A 180 -8.74 -2.38 3.43
N LYS A 181 -10.04 -2.21 3.71
CA LYS A 181 -10.52 -1.42 4.87
C LYS A 181 -9.99 -1.97 6.18
N ALA A 182 -10.01 -3.29 6.37
CA ALA A 182 -9.43 -3.94 7.54
C ALA A 182 -7.92 -3.68 7.66
N ALA A 183 -7.17 -3.85 6.56
CA ALA A 183 -5.73 -3.57 6.53
C ALA A 183 -5.42 -2.10 6.89
N PHE A 184 -6.21 -1.16 6.37
CA PHE A 184 -6.07 0.27 6.67
C PHE A 184 -6.27 0.57 8.16
N VAL A 185 -7.31 0.01 8.80
CA VAL A 185 -7.53 0.17 10.25
C VAL A 185 -6.35 -0.40 11.05
N ILE A 186 -5.84 -1.57 10.66
CA ILE A 186 -4.71 -2.20 11.36
C ILE A 186 -3.43 -1.39 11.17
N TYR A 187 -3.19 -0.76 10.00
CA TYR A 187 -2.08 0.19 9.83
C TYR A 187 -2.18 1.39 10.77
N CYS A 188 -3.39 1.97 10.94
CA CYS A 188 -3.59 3.07 11.90
C CYS A 188 -3.29 2.64 13.34
N ILE A 189 -3.69 1.42 13.72
CA ILE A 189 -3.35 0.82 15.02
C ILE A 189 -1.83 0.62 15.14
N ALA A 190 -1.17 0.09 14.11
CA ALA A 190 0.28 -0.10 14.09
C ALA A 190 1.04 1.22 14.26
N ILE A 191 0.62 2.29 13.57
CA ILE A 191 1.20 3.63 13.70
C ILE A 191 1.08 4.16 15.15
N ALA A 192 -0.11 4.05 15.75
CA ALA A 192 -0.32 4.47 17.13
C ALA A 192 0.56 3.67 18.11
N LEU A 193 0.65 2.35 17.91
CA LEU A 193 1.50 1.48 18.73
C LEU A 193 2.99 1.78 18.54
N PHE A 194 3.46 2.06 17.32
CA PHE A 194 4.85 2.45 17.08
C PHE A 194 5.18 3.80 17.73
N PHE A 195 4.24 4.75 17.73
CA PHE A 195 4.43 6.02 18.42
C PHE A 195 4.54 5.82 19.95
N ILE A 196 3.69 4.96 20.52
CA ILE A 196 3.78 4.59 21.94
C ILE A 196 5.10 3.86 22.21
N ALA A 197 5.49 2.89 21.37
CA ALA A 197 6.74 2.14 21.48
C ALA A 197 7.95 3.07 21.47
N PHE A 198 7.96 4.07 20.58
CA PHE A 198 9.01 5.08 20.50
C PHE A 198 9.12 5.89 21.80
N ILE A 199 7.98 6.38 22.32
CA ILE A 199 7.96 7.13 23.58
C ILE A 199 8.44 6.24 24.74
N THR A 200 7.92 5.02 24.87
CA THR A 200 8.31 4.11 25.96
C THR A 200 9.78 3.72 25.88
N ALA A 201 10.33 3.61 24.67
CA ALA A 201 11.74 3.34 24.42
C ALA A 201 12.63 4.50 24.88
N VAL A 202 12.25 5.75 24.57
CA VAL A 202 12.97 6.95 25.05
C VAL A 202 12.88 7.07 26.57
N LEU A 203 11.70 6.87 27.16
CA LEU A 203 11.51 6.92 28.61
C LEU A 203 12.32 5.83 29.34
N SER A 204 12.55 4.69 28.70
CA SER A 204 13.34 3.59 29.27
C SER A 204 14.80 3.98 29.58
N ILE A 205 15.32 5.04 28.95
CA ILE A 205 16.67 5.59 29.22
C ILE A 205 16.73 6.16 30.64
N PHE A 206 15.66 6.85 31.07
CA PHE A 206 15.60 7.51 32.36
C PHE A 206 15.09 6.58 33.47
N PHE A 207 14.15 5.69 33.15
CA PHE A 207 13.52 4.81 34.14
C PHE A 207 14.16 3.42 34.15
N LEU A 208 15.09 3.19 35.08
CA LEU A 208 15.73 1.89 35.28
C LEU A 208 14.81 0.95 36.09
N GLY A 209 13.94 0.21 35.42
CA GLY A 209 13.04 -0.75 36.07
C GLY A 209 12.75 -2.01 35.24
N ARG A 210 12.50 -3.14 35.93
CA ARG A 210 12.08 -4.41 35.28
C ARG A 210 10.71 -4.29 34.62
N ILE A 211 9.81 -3.50 35.22
CA ILE A 211 8.46 -3.27 34.70
C ILE A 211 8.56 -2.54 33.36
N TRP A 212 9.36 -1.48 33.29
CA TRP A 212 9.59 -0.71 32.05
C TRP A 212 10.14 -1.55 30.91
N THR A 213 11.03 -2.51 31.18
CA THR A 213 11.50 -3.44 30.14
C THR A 213 10.40 -4.38 29.64
N MET A 214 9.50 -4.85 30.52
CA MET A 214 8.40 -5.72 30.09
C MET A 214 7.36 -4.95 29.28
N VAL A 215 7.07 -3.70 29.66
CA VAL A 215 6.18 -2.80 28.92
C VAL A 215 6.73 -2.56 27.52
N ASN A 216 8.02 -2.23 27.37
CA ASN A 216 8.63 -2.02 26.05
C ASN A 216 8.55 -3.27 25.17
N ILE A 217 8.88 -4.45 25.69
CA ILE A 217 8.75 -5.71 24.94
C ILE A 217 7.30 -5.94 24.50
N ALA A 218 6.34 -5.75 25.41
CA ALA A 218 4.93 -5.98 25.11
C ALA A 218 4.40 -5.04 24.02
N VAL A 219 4.67 -3.73 24.14
CA VAL A 219 4.23 -2.73 23.17
C VAL A 219 4.92 -2.94 21.81
N ASP A 220 6.23 -3.19 21.81
CA ASP A 220 6.99 -3.36 20.58
C ASP A 220 6.59 -4.65 19.84
N THR A 221 6.39 -5.75 20.57
CA THR A 221 5.84 -7.00 20.00
C THR A 221 4.43 -6.79 19.43
N LEU A 222 3.57 -6.04 20.12
CA LEU A 222 2.22 -5.75 19.64
C LEU A 222 2.25 -4.90 18.36
N SER A 223 3.14 -3.90 18.30
CA SER A 223 3.34 -3.08 17.10
C SER A 223 3.84 -3.91 15.91
N PHE A 224 4.79 -4.83 16.14
CA PHE A 224 5.28 -5.77 15.14
C PHE A 224 4.17 -6.67 14.60
N ILE A 225 3.36 -7.26 15.49
CA ILE A 225 2.24 -8.12 15.07
C ILE A 225 1.22 -7.32 14.26
N ALA A 226 0.89 -6.10 14.68
CA ALA A 226 -0.05 -5.24 13.97
C ALA A 226 0.46 -4.90 12.55
N VAL A 227 1.71 -4.46 12.40
CA VAL A 227 2.26 -4.14 11.07
C VAL A 227 2.43 -5.38 10.19
N LEU A 228 2.77 -6.54 10.78
CA LEU A 228 2.89 -7.80 10.05
C LEU A 228 1.53 -8.21 9.45
N ILE A 229 0.46 -8.15 10.25
CA ILE A 229 -0.90 -8.48 9.78
C ILE A 229 -1.34 -7.48 8.71
N ALA A 230 -1.14 -6.18 8.92
CA ALA A 230 -1.48 -5.16 7.92
C ALA A 230 -0.73 -5.37 6.60
N SER A 231 0.57 -5.68 6.67
CA SER A 231 1.42 -5.95 5.50
C SER A 231 0.99 -7.21 4.74
N ALA A 232 0.61 -8.27 5.48
CA ALA A 232 0.11 -9.49 4.87
C ALA A 232 -1.24 -9.28 4.17
N LEU A 233 -2.19 -8.59 4.83
CA LEU A 233 -3.50 -8.29 4.26
C LEU A 233 -3.40 -7.41 3.02
N ILE A 234 -2.60 -6.35 3.06
CA ILE A 234 -2.44 -5.46 1.90
C ILE A 234 -1.73 -6.18 0.74
N THR A 235 -0.78 -7.07 1.03
CA THR A 235 -0.13 -7.90 0.00
C THR A 235 -1.15 -8.81 -0.67
N ALA A 236 -2.07 -9.42 0.10
CA ALA A 236 -3.15 -10.23 -0.44
C ALA A 236 -4.11 -9.41 -1.31
N VAL A 237 -4.52 -8.22 -0.86
CA VAL A 237 -5.34 -7.27 -1.63
C VAL A 237 -4.67 -6.93 -2.97
N MET A 238 -3.38 -6.59 -2.95
CA MET A 238 -2.64 -6.19 -4.15
C MET A 238 -2.51 -7.35 -5.16
N GLN A 239 -2.12 -8.54 -4.69
CA GLN A 239 -1.90 -9.69 -5.56
C GLN A 239 -3.22 -10.28 -6.08
N GLN A 240 -4.21 -10.47 -5.20
CA GLN A 240 -5.51 -11.02 -5.57
C GLN A 240 -6.32 -10.03 -6.41
N GLY A 241 -6.25 -8.74 -6.08
CA GLY A 241 -6.88 -7.69 -6.87
C GLY A 241 -6.33 -7.62 -8.28
N ALA A 242 -5.01 -7.58 -8.44
CA ALA A 242 -4.41 -7.59 -9.78
C ALA A 242 -4.75 -8.86 -10.57
N LYS A 243 -4.70 -10.04 -9.93
CA LYS A 243 -5.02 -11.32 -10.58
C LYS A 243 -6.48 -11.39 -11.04
N ASN A 244 -7.41 -11.00 -10.17
CA ASN A 244 -8.84 -11.05 -10.47
C ASN A 244 -9.21 -10.06 -11.57
N ILE A 245 -8.68 -8.83 -11.50
CA ILE A 245 -8.93 -7.83 -12.52
C ILE A 245 -8.31 -8.25 -13.85
N ASN A 246 -7.09 -8.79 -13.88
CA ASN A 246 -6.50 -9.27 -15.15
C ASN A 246 -7.22 -10.47 -15.74
N GLY A 247 -7.80 -11.36 -14.92
CA GLY A 247 -8.48 -12.56 -15.40
C GLY A 247 -9.79 -12.28 -16.15
N TYR A 248 -10.44 -11.14 -15.85
CA TYR A 248 -11.74 -10.77 -16.43
C TYR A 248 -11.71 -9.42 -17.16
N GLY A 249 -10.66 -8.62 -16.92
CA GLY A 249 -10.49 -7.26 -17.43
C GLY A 249 -9.99 -7.22 -18.87
N GLU A 250 -9.35 -8.28 -19.36
CA GLU A 250 -8.82 -8.33 -20.72
C GLU A 250 -9.94 -8.18 -21.77
N GLU A 251 -11.10 -8.79 -21.54
CA GLU A 251 -12.28 -8.66 -22.41
C GLU A 251 -12.83 -7.23 -22.49
N VAL A 252 -12.54 -6.41 -21.48
CA VAL A 252 -13.00 -5.02 -21.40
C VAL A 252 -11.87 -4.01 -21.58
N GLY A 253 -10.66 -4.46 -21.92
CA GLY A 253 -9.50 -3.59 -22.13
C GLY A 253 -8.94 -2.96 -20.84
N ILE A 254 -9.12 -3.62 -19.69
CA ILE A 254 -8.61 -3.18 -18.39
C ILE A 254 -7.56 -4.16 -17.88
N GLU A 255 -6.37 -3.64 -17.56
CA GLU A 255 -5.29 -4.43 -16.95
C GLU A 255 -4.91 -3.82 -15.60
N ALA A 256 -4.71 -4.64 -14.57
CA ALA A 256 -4.28 -4.24 -13.25
C ALA A 256 -2.83 -4.65 -12.95
N TYR A 257 -2.09 -3.71 -12.39
CA TYR A 257 -0.71 -3.87 -11.95
C TYR A 257 -0.61 -3.53 -10.46
N TYR A 258 0.26 -4.21 -9.71
CA TYR A 258 0.58 -3.83 -8.33
C TYR A 258 2.01 -3.29 -8.24
N SER A 259 2.26 -2.36 -7.32
CA SER A 259 3.61 -1.80 -7.15
C SER A 259 4.48 -2.68 -6.25
N SER A 260 5.60 -3.14 -6.80
CA SER A 260 6.67 -3.75 -6.01
C SER A 260 7.32 -2.77 -5.04
N LYS A 261 7.31 -1.45 -5.34
CA LYS A 261 7.89 -0.41 -4.47
C LYS A 261 7.10 -0.27 -3.17
N PHE A 262 5.77 -0.34 -3.24
CA PHE A 262 4.93 -0.37 -2.04
C PHE A 262 5.17 -1.63 -1.21
N LEU A 263 5.23 -2.80 -1.83
CA LEU A 263 5.57 -4.05 -1.14
C LEU A 263 6.92 -3.96 -0.44
N ALA A 264 7.93 -3.38 -1.09
CA ALA A 264 9.25 -3.20 -0.50
C ALA A 264 9.18 -2.38 0.79
N ILE A 265 8.53 -1.20 0.78
CA ILE A 265 8.52 -0.34 1.98
C ILE A 265 7.74 -0.97 3.14
N THR A 266 6.63 -1.68 2.88
CA THR A 266 5.84 -2.27 3.96
C THR A 266 6.53 -3.48 4.59
N TRP A 267 7.18 -4.31 3.78
CA TRP A 267 7.97 -5.44 4.28
C TRP A 267 9.26 -4.99 4.96
N VAL A 268 9.90 -3.90 4.51
CA VAL A 268 11.02 -3.28 5.23
C VAL A 268 10.57 -2.74 6.58
N ALA A 269 9.45 -2.02 6.66
CA ALA A 269 8.89 -1.55 7.92
C ALA A 269 8.63 -2.72 8.89
N THR A 270 8.05 -3.81 8.38
CA THR A 270 7.80 -5.04 9.15
C THR A 270 9.10 -5.71 9.62
N GLY A 271 10.12 -5.78 8.76
CA GLY A 271 11.43 -6.33 9.10
C GLY A 271 12.15 -5.51 10.19
N LEU A 272 12.09 -4.18 10.11
CA LEU A 272 12.66 -3.30 11.12
C LEU A 272 11.95 -3.48 12.48
N ALA A 273 10.62 -3.57 12.47
CA ALA A 273 9.83 -3.83 13.67
C ALA A 273 10.14 -5.21 14.29
N PHE A 274 10.36 -6.24 13.46
CA PHE A 274 10.78 -7.56 13.92
C PHE A 274 12.13 -7.50 14.64
N VAL A 275 13.13 -6.84 14.02
CA VAL A 275 14.47 -6.71 14.60
C VAL A 275 14.41 -5.92 15.91
N ALA A 276 13.65 -4.83 15.96
CA ALA A 276 13.44 -4.07 17.20
C ALA A 276 12.89 -4.96 18.33
N SER A 277 11.89 -5.79 18.02
CA SER A 277 11.28 -6.71 18.99
C SER A 277 12.27 -7.77 19.49
N CYS A 278 13.09 -8.32 18.60
CA CYS A 278 14.16 -9.23 18.98
C CYS A 278 15.21 -8.58 19.89
N VAL A 279 15.62 -7.34 19.61
CA VAL A 279 16.61 -6.63 20.43
C VAL A 279 16.07 -6.38 21.84
N TRP A 280 14.81 -5.95 21.97
CA TRP A 280 14.17 -5.80 23.28
C TRP A 280 14.09 -7.12 24.07
N CYS A 281 13.81 -8.23 23.39
CA CYS A 281 13.82 -9.57 24.00
C CYS A 281 15.22 -9.96 24.49
N VAL A 282 16.26 -9.72 23.68
CA VAL A 282 17.66 -10.01 24.04
C VAL A 282 18.12 -9.16 25.23
N ASP A 283 17.82 -7.87 25.22
CA ASP A 283 18.17 -6.94 26.31
C ASP A 283 17.54 -7.38 27.66
N CYS A 284 16.32 -7.89 27.61
CA CYS A 284 15.64 -8.46 28.76
C CYS A 284 16.34 -9.72 29.29
N CYS A 285 16.74 -10.63 28.39
CA CYS A 285 17.43 -11.87 28.73
C CYS A 285 18.83 -11.62 29.32
N ILE A 286 19.62 -10.71 28.73
CA ILE A 286 20.94 -10.32 29.24
C ILE A 286 20.81 -9.64 30.61
N GLY A 287 19.83 -8.73 30.76
CA GLY A 287 19.57 -8.06 32.04
C GLY A 287 19.15 -9.01 33.16
N ARG A 288 18.51 -10.16 32.84
CA ARG A 288 18.20 -11.22 33.81
C ARG A 288 19.45 -12.02 34.20
N ARG A 289 20.33 -12.33 33.23
CA ARG A 289 21.55 -13.14 33.46
C ARG A 289 22.56 -12.44 34.37
N ASP A 290 22.89 -11.17 34.10
CA ASP A 290 23.86 -10.40 34.92
C ASP A 290 23.38 -10.25 36.38
N LYS A 291 22.07 -10.06 36.61
CA LYS A 291 21.51 -10.03 37.97
C LYS A 291 21.58 -11.38 38.68
N ARG A 292 21.35 -12.50 37.98
CA ARG A 292 21.46 -13.84 38.55
C ARG A 292 22.91 -14.14 38.96
N ASP A 293 23.87 -13.80 38.10
CA ASP A 293 25.28 -14.03 38.35
C ASP A 293 25.80 -13.17 39.53
N ARG A 294 25.35 -11.91 39.64
CA ARG A 294 25.65 -11.06 40.82
C ARG A 294 25.00 -11.56 42.12
N ARG A 295 23.81 -12.17 42.05
CA ARG A 295 23.15 -12.75 43.24
C ARG A 295 23.86 -14.03 43.69
N SER A 296 24.23 -14.91 42.74
CA SER A 296 25.02 -16.11 43.04
C SER A 296 26.37 -15.76 43.65
N LYS A 297 27.11 -14.80 43.09
CA LYS A 297 28.39 -14.34 43.67
C LYS A 297 28.24 -13.80 45.10
N ARG A 298 27.13 -13.10 45.40
CA ARG A 298 26.85 -12.61 46.76
C ARG A 298 26.51 -13.73 47.74
N LEU A 299 25.79 -14.75 47.31
CA LEU A 299 25.47 -15.92 48.14
C LEU A 299 26.73 -16.73 48.45
N ASN A 300 27.55 -17.01 47.45
CA ASN A 300 28.81 -17.74 47.64
C ASN A 300 29.76 -16.97 48.57
N SER A 301 29.86 -15.64 48.42
CA SER A 301 30.67 -14.81 49.32
C SER A 301 30.15 -14.78 50.77
N TYR A 302 28.85 -14.99 50.99
CA TYR A 302 28.27 -15.09 52.33
C TYR A 302 28.57 -16.45 52.96
N GLU A 303 28.45 -17.55 52.21
CA GLU A 303 28.84 -18.89 52.66
C GLU A 303 30.33 -18.99 53.00
N ASP A 304 31.21 -18.45 52.14
CA ASP A 304 32.66 -18.43 52.38
C ASP A 304 33.01 -17.63 53.65
N GLY A 305 32.31 -16.51 53.89
CA GLY A 305 32.50 -15.69 55.09
C GLY A 305 32.05 -16.39 56.38
N HIS A 306 30.99 -17.20 56.32
CA HIS A 306 30.50 -17.96 57.46
C HIS A 306 31.46 -19.10 57.84
N HIS A 307 31.97 -19.84 56.86
CA HIS A 307 32.95 -20.91 57.09
C HIS A 307 34.26 -20.42 57.73
N LEU A 308 34.71 -19.20 57.39
CA LEU A 308 35.88 -18.55 57.97
C LEU A 308 35.65 -18.06 59.41
N ALA A 309 34.41 -17.76 59.80
CA ALA A 309 34.07 -17.37 61.17
C ALA A 309 34.02 -18.59 62.10
N ASP A 310 33.44 -19.70 61.63
CA ASP A 310 33.34 -20.94 62.41
C ASP A 310 34.70 -21.60 62.67
N THR A 311 35.65 -21.48 61.73
CA THR A 311 37.02 -22.00 61.91
C THR A 311 37.84 -21.20 62.92
N LYS A 312 37.56 -19.90 63.10
CA LYS A 312 38.23 -19.06 64.12
C LYS A 312 37.63 -19.21 65.51
N ALA A 313 36.38 -19.65 65.63
CA ALA A 313 35.74 -19.88 66.93
C ALA A 313 36.23 -21.17 67.63
N PHE A 314 36.93 -22.05 66.91
CA PHE A 314 37.44 -23.33 67.41
C PHE A 314 38.97 -23.34 67.69
N SER A 315 39.68 -22.22 67.48
CA SER A 315 41.10 -22.04 67.83
C SER A 315 41.27 -21.18 69.08
#